data_AF-A0A4Y8WR54-F1
#
_entry.id   AF-A0A4Y8WR54-F1
#
_cell.length_a   1.000
_cell.length_b   1.000
_cell.length_c   1.000
_cell.angle_alpha   90.00
_cell.angle_beta   90.00
_cell.angle_gamma   90.00
#
_symmetry.space_group_name_H-M   'P 1'
#
loop_
_entity.id
_entity.type
_entity.pdbx_description
1 polymer ?
#
loop_
_entity_poly.entity_id
_entity_poly.type
_entity_poly.pdbx_seq_one_letter_code
_entity_poly.pdbx_strand_id
1 'polypeptide(L)'
;MESLFVVLILLVLLNSLLRLTFVKWWHSLLYAIVVALFIGSTWQLGTLQSKTQWLEWLYATETLQDLSVLVTFEALLHISYVFAHLQSILGTPIQKWYAKLIEYYPPLLLFPALFYILTQLFFHLTGTDFSLIAYSTIGGVLVLIPLLTQLLKYLFPEEELRLELSFIFNLFVCITGFIATASAETVYSPQRLEHPDIRALLIGLCLFSSLFIIGYSIGKYRQNKKVNI
;
A
#
# COMPACT_ATOMS: atom_id res chain seq x y z
N MET A 1 -15.73 -3.54 -12.55
CA MET A 1 -15.13 -2.61 -11.57
C MET A 1 -14.97 -3.26 -10.20
N GLU A 2 -16.03 -3.87 -9.65
CA GLU A 2 -15.95 -4.53 -8.32
C GLU A 2 -14.84 -5.59 -8.23
N SER A 3 -14.71 -6.47 -9.23
CA SER A 3 -13.66 -7.50 -9.26
C SER A 3 -12.24 -6.93 -9.26
N LEU A 4 -12.00 -5.82 -9.96
CA LEU A 4 -10.68 -5.17 -9.99
C LEU A 4 -10.31 -4.63 -8.61
N PHE A 5 -11.29 -4.06 -7.90
CA PHE A 5 -11.08 -3.51 -6.56
C PHE A 5 -10.79 -4.61 -5.53
N VAL A 6 -11.51 -5.73 -5.59
CA VAL A 6 -11.23 -6.91 -4.74
C VAL A 6 -9.83 -7.46 -5.01
N VAL A 7 -9.42 -7.56 -6.28
CA VAL A 7 -8.06 -7.99 -6.66
C VAL A 7 -7.02 -7.00 -6.12
N LEU A 8 -7.27 -5.69 -6.22
CA LEU A 8 -6.38 -4.66 -5.68
C LEU A 8 -6.22 -4.81 -4.15
N ILE A 9 -7.30 -5.00 -3.40
CA ILE A 9 -7.24 -5.23 -1.95
C ILE A 9 -6.45 -6.50 -1.64
N LEU A 10 -6.70 -7.59 -2.35
CA LEU A 10 -5.97 -8.84 -2.14
C LEU A 10 -4.47 -8.65 -2.38
N LEU A 11 -4.10 -7.97 -3.47
CA LEU A 11 -2.71 -7.63 -3.77
C LEU A 11 -2.10 -6.75 -2.68
N VAL A 12 -2.82 -5.74 -2.19
CA VAL A 12 -2.38 -4.87 -1.09
C VAL A 12 -2.15 -5.67 0.20
N LEU A 13 -3.06 -6.57 0.57
CA LEU A 13 -2.92 -7.41 1.75
C LEU A 13 -1.70 -8.32 1.63
N LEU A 14 -1.55 -9.00 0.50
CA LEU A 14 -0.44 -9.91 0.26
C LEU A 14 0.89 -9.14 0.25
N ASN A 15 0.94 -7.98 -0.38
CA ASN A 15 2.08 -7.09 -0.40
C ASN A 15 2.48 -6.62 1.02
N SER A 16 1.48 -6.24 1.82
CA SER A 16 1.68 -5.85 3.22
C SER A 16 2.20 -7.00 4.08
N LEU A 17 1.70 -8.22 3.87
CA LEU A 17 2.17 -9.43 4.57
C LEU A 17 3.61 -9.80 4.16
N LEU A 18 3.94 -9.73 2.87
CA LEU A 18 5.30 -9.90 2.38
C LEU A 18 6.23 -8.85 2.98
N ARG A 19 5.79 -7.59 3.09
CA ARG A 19 6.57 -6.54 3.75
C ARG A 19 6.89 -6.90 5.21
N LEU A 20 5.88 -7.33 5.97
CA LEU A 20 6.04 -7.74 7.37
C LEU A 20 6.99 -8.93 7.54
N THR A 21 7.25 -9.68 6.47
CA THR A 21 8.17 -10.81 6.48
C THR A 21 9.62 -10.38 6.69
N PHE A 22 10.02 -9.20 6.21
CA PHE A 22 11.39 -8.68 6.41
C PHE A 22 11.60 -8.05 7.79
N VAL A 23 10.52 -7.76 8.51
CA VAL A 23 10.61 -7.13 9.83
C VAL A 23 10.72 -8.18 10.92
N LYS A 24 11.33 -7.80 12.05
CA LYS A 24 11.36 -8.60 13.28
C LYS A 24 9.95 -8.96 13.71
N TRP A 25 9.77 -10.17 14.24
CA TRP A 25 8.46 -10.65 14.69
C TRP A 25 7.78 -9.71 15.70
N TRP A 26 8.55 -9.10 16.60
CA TRP A 26 8.04 -8.07 17.53
C TRP A 26 7.42 -6.85 16.85
N HIS A 27 7.96 -6.39 15.73
CA HIS A 27 7.40 -5.24 15.01
C HIS A 27 6.12 -5.65 14.26
N SER A 28 6.08 -6.88 13.73
CA SER A 28 4.86 -7.44 13.12
C SER A 28 3.72 -7.53 14.15
N LEU A 29 4.02 -7.97 15.37
CA LEU A 29 3.06 -8.03 16.47
C LEU A 29 2.60 -6.63 16.92
N LEU A 30 3.52 -5.68 17.07
CA LEU A 30 3.18 -4.29 17.39
C LEU A 30 2.27 -3.70 16.30
N TYR A 31 2.60 -3.92 15.04
CA TYR A 31 1.81 -3.46 13.92
C TYR A 31 0.40 -4.07 13.92
N ALA A 32 0.27 -5.38 14.16
CA ALA A 32 -1.03 -6.03 14.31
C ALA A 32 -1.87 -5.41 15.44
N ILE A 33 -1.25 -5.04 16.58
CA ILE A 33 -1.92 -4.33 17.67
C ILE A 33 -2.41 -2.95 17.23
N VAL A 34 -1.58 -2.17 16.52
CA VAL A 34 -1.97 -0.83 16.04
C VAL A 34 -3.16 -0.91 15.08
N VAL A 35 -3.13 -1.88 14.17
CA VAL A 35 -4.21 -2.13 13.23
C VAL A 35 -5.48 -2.61 13.93
N ALA A 36 -5.35 -3.49 14.92
CA ALA A 36 -6.46 -3.94 15.75
C ALA A 36 -7.11 -2.78 16.54
N LEU A 37 -6.30 -1.86 17.09
CA LEU A 37 -6.79 -0.63 17.74
C LEU A 37 -7.50 0.29 16.75
N PHE A 38 -7.00 0.40 15.52
CA PHE A 38 -7.67 1.15 14.46
C PHE A 38 -9.06 0.59 14.16
N ILE A 39 -9.19 -0.74 14.01
CA ILE A 39 -10.50 -1.40 13.83
C ILE A 39 -11.42 -1.12 15.02
N GLY A 40 -10.90 -1.27 16.25
CA GLY A 40 -11.65 -0.98 17.48
C GLY A 40 -12.11 0.48 17.63
N SER A 41 -11.43 1.41 16.96
CA SER A 41 -11.79 2.83 16.97
C SER A 41 -12.74 3.21 15.82
N THR A 42 -12.64 2.51 14.68
CA THR A 42 -13.34 2.87 13.44
C THR A 42 -14.60 2.05 13.17
N TRP A 43 -14.83 0.93 13.87
CA TRP A 43 -15.98 0.06 13.59
C TRP A 43 -17.34 0.79 13.67
N GLN A 44 -17.49 1.77 14.57
CA GLN A 44 -18.72 2.58 14.66
C GLN A 44 -18.98 3.37 13.38
N LEU A 45 -17.93 3.91 12.74
CA LEU A 45 -18.06 4.61 11.45
C LEU A 45 -18.57 3.67 10.35
N GLY A 46 -18.14 2.40 10.38
CA GLY A 46 -18.60 1.38 9.45
C GLY A 46 -20.08 1.04 9.58
N THR A 47 -20.65 1.12 10.80
CA THR A 47 -22.07 0.82 11.05
C THR A 47 -23.03 1.92 10.58
N LEU A 48 -22.54 3.16 10.43
CA LEU A 48 -23.38 4.33 10.13
C LEU A 48 -23.72 4.48 8.64
N GLN A 49 -23.06 3.73 7.76
CA GLN A 49 -23.18 3.90 6.32
C GLN A 49 -23.80 2.68 5.64
N SER A 50 -24.61 2.93 4.61
CA SER A 50 -25.23 1.85 3.82
C SER A 50 -24.24 1.24 2.82
N LYS A 51 -24.45 -0.05 2.47
CA LYS A 51 -23.63 -0.78 1.50
C LYS A 51 -23.55 -0.07 0.14
N THR A 52 -24.68 0.46 -0.31
CA THR A 52 -24.79 1.13 -1.61
C THR A 52 -24.04 2.46 -1.63
N GLN A 53 -24.19 3.29 -0.60
CA GLN A 53 -23.47 4.57 -0.50
C GLN A 53 -21.95 4.39 -0.41
N TRP A 54 -21.49 3.39 0.33
CA TRP A 54 -20.06 3.07 0.41
C TRP A 54 -19.47 2.67 -0.94
N LEU A 55 -20.15 1.78 -1.66
CA LEU A 55 -19.69 1.30 -2.97
C LEU A 55 -19.75 2.40 -4.02
N GLU A 56 -20.81 3.22 -3.99
CA GLU A 56 -20.97 4.36 -4.90
C GLU A 56 -19.87 5.40 -4.69
N TRP A 57 -19.53 5.71 -3.43
CA TRP A 57 -18.40 6.58 -3.10
C TRP A 57 -17.06 5.97 -3.54
N LEU A 58 -16.84 4.68 -3.28
CA LEU A 58 -15.58 4.01 -3.58
C LEU A 58 -15.31 3.86 -5.08
N TYR A 59 -16.36 3.77 -5.89
CA TYR A 59 -16.29 3.70 -7.35
C TYR A 59 -16.37 5.07 -8.03
N ALA A 60 -16.49 6.16 -7.26
CA ALA A 60 -16.37 7.50 -7.81
C ALA A 60 -14.97 7.71 -8.41
N THR A 61 -14.90 8.31 -9.60
CA THR A 61 -13.64 8.52 -10.32
C THR A 61 -12.62 9.31 -9.49
N GLU A 62 -13.06 10.32 -8.75
CA GLU A 62 -12.18 11.13 -7.88
C GLU A 62 -11.56 10.27 -6.77
N THR A 63 -12.37 9.45 -6.10
CA THR A 63 -11.90 8.55 -5.03
C THR A 63 -10.96 7.48 -5.56
N LEU A 64 -11.22 6.92 -6.74
CA LEU A 64 -10.31 5.95 -7.38
C LEU A 64 -8.98 6.59 -7.80
N GLN A 65 -8.98 7.86 -8.23
CA GLN A 65 -7.76 8.61 -8.54
C GLN A 65 -6.93 8.86 -7.27
N ASP A 66 -7.56 9.35 -6.20
CA ASP A 66 -6.87 9.59 -4.92
C ASP A 66 -6.28 8.30 -4.33
N LEU A 67 -7.06 7.21 -4.38
CA LEU A 67 -6.58 5.89 -3.95
C LEU A 67 -5.44 5.39 -4.82
N SER A 68 -5.47 5.60 -6.14
CA SER A 68 -4.39 5.19 -7.04
C SER A 68 -3.08 5.94 -6.78
N VAL A 69 -3.15 7.23 -6.45
CA VAL A 69 -1.97 8.00 -6.02
C VAL A 69 -1.39 7.39 -4.75
N LEU A 70 -2.22 7.08 -3.76
CA LEU A 70 -1.79 6.48 -2.49
C LEU A 70 -1.18 5.08 -2.71
N VAL A 71 -1.83 4.25 -3.54
CA VAL A 71 -1.36 2.93 -3.96
C VAL A 71 0.01 3.01 -4.64
N THR A 72 0.16 3.92 -5.59
CA THR A 72 1.42 4.10 -6.33
C THR A 72 2.53 4.60 -5.41
N PHE A 73 2.22 5.52 -4.50
CA PHE A 73 3.19 6.04 -3.54
C PHE A 73 3.70 4.95 -2.58
N GLU A 74 2.81 4.14 -2.01
CA GLU A 74 3.21 3.04 -1.14
C GLU A 74 4.02 1.98 -1.89
N ALA A 75 3.61 1.64 -3.12
CA ALA A 75 4.36 0.72 -3.97
C ALA A 75 5.77 1.25 -4.30
N LEU A 76 5.92 2.55 -4.55
CA LEU A 76 7.23 3.19 -4.76
C LEU A 76 8.12 3.09 -3.51
N LEU A 77 7.57 3.32 -2.32
CA LEU A 77 8.30 3.16 -1.06
C LEU A 77 8.76 1.71 -0.87
N HIS A 78 7.91 0.75 -1.22
CA HIS A 78 8.24 -0.67 -1.10
C HIS A 78 9.29 -1.09 -2.14
N ILE A 79 9.17 -0.69 -3.41
CA ILE A 79 10.19 -0.92 -4.43
C ILE A 79 11.54 -0.30 -4.00
N SER A 80 11.51 0.92 -3.45
CA SER A 80 12.71 1.59 -2.92
C SER A 80 13.37 0.79 -1.80
N TYR A 81 12.58 0.17 -0.92
CA TYR A 81 13.10 -0.73 0.10
C TYR A 81 13.78 -1.96 -0.50
N VAL A 82 13.14 -2.62 -1.47
CA VAL A 82 13.69 -3.82 -2.11
C VAL A 82 15.04 -3.50 -2.75
N PHE A 83 15.13 -2.37 -3.48
CA PHE A 83 16.41 -1.92 -4.05
C PHE A 83 17.45 -1.57 -3.00
N ALA A 84 17.06 -0.93 -1.89
CA ALA A 84 17.98 -0.63 -0.80
C ALA A 84 18.49 -1.91 -0.13
N HIS A 85 17.63 -2.91 0.06
CA HIS A 85 18.01 -4.18 0.65
C HIS A 85 18.92 -4.98 -0.29
N LEU A 86 18.60 -5.02 -1.58
CA LEU A 86 19.42 -5.65 -2.62
C LEU A 86 20.82 -5.02 -2.71
N GLN A 87 20.90 -3.68 -2.70
CA GLN A 87 22.18 -2.96 -2.67
C GLN A 87 23.03 -3.28 -1.42
N SER A 88 22.38 -3.54 -0.28
CA SER A 88 23.05 -3.94 0.96
C SER A 88 23.66 -5.33 0.84
N ILE A 89 22.98 -6.26 0.16
CA ILE A 89 23.48 -7.61 -0.12
C ILE A 89 24.67 -7.53 -1.09
N LEU A 90 24.61 -6.67 -2.11
CA LEU A 90 25.67 -6.48 -3.11
C LEU A 90 26.90 -5.69 -2.57
N GLY A 91 26.92 -5.28 -1.30
CA GLY A 91 28.08 -4.61 -0.69
C GLY A 91 28.28 -3.16 -1.11
N THR A 92 27.29 -2.53 -1.75
CA THR A 92 27.38 -1.11 -2.14
C THR A 92 27.05 -0.21 -0.95
N PRO A 93 27.79 0.90 -0.72
CA PRO A 93 27.57 1.74 0.45
C PRO A 93 26.30 2.60 0.28
N ILE A 94 25.24 2.24 0.99
CA ILE A 94 24.00 3.02 1.12
C ILE A 94 24.11 3.95 2.33
N GLN A 95 23.51 5.14 2.26
CA GLN A 95 23.36 5.98 3.46
C GLN A 95 22.42 5.28 4.45
N LYS A 96 22.99 4.87 5.59
CA LYS A 96 22.32 4.12 6.66
C LYS A 96 21.04 4.76 7.18
N TRP A 97 20.92 6.09 7.12
CA TRP A 97 19.73 6.80 7.61
C TRP A 97 18.48 6.59 6.72
N TYR A 98 18.63 6.66 5.40
CA TYR A 98 17.51 6.47 4.45
C TYR A 98 16.99 5.03 4.50
N ALA A 99 17.89 4.04 4.50
CA ALA A 99 17.53 2.64 4.61
C ALA A 99 16.75 2.35 5.91
N LYS A 100 17.18 2.93 7.03
CA LYS A 100 16.51 2.76 8.33
C LYS A 100 15.13 3.40 8.36
N LEU A 101 14.96 4.59 7.76
CA LEU A 101 13.66 5.27 7.69
C LEU A 101 12.63 4.46 6.90
N ILE A 102 13.07 3.84 5.80
CA ILE A 102 12.21 2.95 5.01
C ILE A 102 11.91 1.64 5.75
N GLU A 103 12.88 1.09 6.48
CA GLU A 103 12.67 -0.14 7.27
C GLU A 103 11.55 0.02 8.32
N TYR A 104 11.42 1.22 8.90
CA TYR A 104 10.37 1.55 9.87
C TYR A 104 9.01 1.87 9.25
N TYR A 105 8.93 2.10 7.94
CA TYR A 105 7.67 2.48 7.29
C TYR A 105 6.67 1.31 7.34
N PRO A 106 5.55 1.44 8.08
CA PRO A 106 4.50 0.43 8.09
C PRO A 106 3.69 0.50 6.79
N PRO A 107 3.17 -0.64 6.28
CA PRO A 107 2.24 -0.59 5.15
C PRO A 107 1.00 0.21 5.55
N LEU A 108 0.70 1.31 4.86
CA LEU A 108 -0.41 2.20 5.23
C LEU A 108 -1.72 1.72 4.60
N LEU A 109 -1.67 1.12 3.41
CA LEU A 109 -2.83 0.61 2.67
C LEU A 109 -3.53 -0.56 3.37
N LEU A 110 -2.88 -1.21 4.32
CA LEU A 110 -3.50 -2.28 5.09
C LEU A 110 -4.63 -1.76 6.01
N PHE A 111 -4.57 -0.50 6.46
CA PHE A 111 -5.65 0.11 7.24
C PHE A 111 -6.97 0.23 6.45
N PRO A 112 -7.02 0.92 5.29
CA PRO A 112 -8.25 0.99 4.49
C PRO A 112 -8.68 -0.38 3.94
N ALA A 113 -7.73 -1.27 3.62
CA ALA A 113 -8.05 -2.63 3.19
C ALA A 113 -8.80 -3.44 4.27
N LEU A 114 -8.34 -3.38 5.51
CA LEU A 114 -9.02 -4.08 6.62
C LEU A 114 -10.34 -3.42 7.00
N PHE A 115 -10.43 -2.10 6.91
CA PHE A 115 -11.71 -1.40 7.09
C PHE A 115 -12.74 -1.84 6.06
N TYR A 116 -12.33 -2.01 4.79
CA TYR A 116 -13.21 -2.57 3.76
C TYR A 116 -13.64 -4.00 4.08
N ILE A 117 -12.74 -4.87 4.55
CA ILE A 117 -13.10 -6.24 4.94
C ILE A 117 -14.11 -6.22 6.10
N LEU A 118 -13.90 -5.36 7.09
CA LEU A 118 -14.82 -5.20 8.22
C LEU A 118 -16.23 -4.79 7.76
N THR A 119 -16.33 -3.79 6.89
CA THR A 119 -17.65 -3.35 6.36
C THR A 119 -18.30 -4.45 5.52
N GLN A 120 -17.52 -5.20 4.73
CA GLN A 120 -18.04 -6.37 4.02
C GLN A 120 -18.55 -7.45 4.97
N LEU A 121 -17.87 -7.72 6.08
CA LEU A 121 -18.31 -8.69 7.09
C LEU A 121 -19.63 -8.25 7.75
N PHE A 122 -19.80 -6.96 8.06
CA PHE A 122 -21.06 -6.42 8.56
C PHE A 122 -22.23 -6.65 7.59
N PHE A 123 -21.98 -6.54 6.28
CA PHE A 123 -23.03 -6.77 5.27
C PHE A 123 -23.27 -8.26 4.96
N HIS A 124 -22.31 -9.14 5.18
CA HIS A 124 -22.48 -10.58 4.95
C HIS A 124 -23.10 -11.31 6.16
N LEU A 125 -22.73 -10.92 7.38
CA LEU A 125 -23.22 -11.52 8.62
C LEU A 125 -24.42 -10.75 9.19
N THR A 126 -25.44 -10.56 8.35
CA THR A 126 -26.67 -9.88 8.77
C THR A 126 -27.37 -10.69 9.87
N GLY A 127 -27.82 -10.02 10.93
CA GLY A 127 -28.49 -10.66 12.08
C GLY A 127 -27.57 -11.03 13.25
N THR A 128 -26.28 -10.67 13.21
CA THR A 128 -25.38 -10.74 14.36
C THR A 128 -24.98 -9.35 14.84
N ASP A 129 -24.67 -9.21 16.13
CA ASP A 129 -24.29 -7.91 16.69
C ASP A 129 -23.00 -7.39 16.05
N PHE A 130 -23.01 -6.13 15.59
CA PHE A 130 -21.84 -5.49 14.96
C PHE A 130 -20.63 -5.48 15.88
N SER A 131 -20.83 -5.35 17.20
CA SER A 131 -19.75 -5.43 18.18
C SER A 131 -19.09 -6.80 18.19
N LEU A 132 -19.86 -7.89 18.09
CA LEU A 132 -19.32 -9.25 18.04
C LEU A 132 -18.47 -9.46 16.78
N ILE A 133 -18.96 -9.00 15.62
CA ILE A 133 -18.21 -9.05 14.36
C ILE A 133 -16.91 -8.21 14.48
N ALA A 134 -16.97 -7.02 15.06
CA ALA A 134 -15.81 -6.15 15.25
C ALA A 134 -14.77 -6.81 16.17
N TYR A 135 -15.16 -7.32 17.35
CA TYR A 135 -14.24 -8.00 18.26
C TYR A 135 -13.66 -9.29 17.66
N SER A 136 -14.47 -10.05 16.90
CA SER A 136 -13.98 -11.21 16.15
C SER A 136 -12.96 -10.82 15.10
N THR A 137 -13.18 -9.71 14.39
CA THR A 137 -12.24 -9.21 13.38
C THR A 137 -10.94 -8.71 14.03
N ILE A 138 -11.02 -8.03 15.17
CA ILE A 138 -9.86 -7.59 15.97
C ILE A 138 -9.04 -8.82 16.40
N GLY A 139 -9.68 -9.82 17.00
CA GLY A 139 -9.01 -11.06 17.41
C GLY A 139 -8.42 -11.82 16.21
N GLY A 140 -9.17 -11.88 15.11
CA GLY A 140 -8.73 -12.47 13.85
C GLY A 140 -7.48 -11.78 13.30
N VAL A 141 -7.46 -10.46 13.22
CA VAL A 141 -6.30 -9.69 12.72
C VAL A 141 -5.07 -9.88 13.61
N LEU A 142 -5.23 -9.87 14.94
CA LEU A 142 -4.14 -10.09 15.89
C LEU A 142 -3.46 -11.46 15.73
N VAL A 143 -4.22 -12.48 15.32
CA VAL A 143 -3.69 -13.84 15.13
C VAL A 143 -3.25 -14.06 13.69
N LEU A 144 -4.08 -13.68 12.71
CA LEU A 144 -3.87 -13.94 11.29
C LEU A 144 -2.68 -13.18 10.73
N ILE A 145 -2.44 -11.91 11.10
CA ILE A 145 -1.28 -11.17 10.59
C ILE A 145 0.03 -11.88 10.96
N PRO A 146 0.36 -12.12 12.25
CA PRO A 146 1.62 -12.77 12.59
C PRO A 146 1.68 -14.22 12.10
N LEU A 147 0.56 -14.95 12.09
CA LEU A 147 0.51 -16.33 11.60
C LEU A 147 0.78 -16.39 10.09
N LEU A 148 0.14 -15.53 9.28
CA LEU A 148 0.36 -15.47 7.83
C LEU A 148 1.77 -14.98 7.51
N THR A 149 2.31 -14.02 8.26
CA THR A 149 3.72 -13.62 8.10
C THR A 149 4.66 -14.79 8.38
N GLN A 150 4.42 -15.59 9.43
CA GLN A 150 5.23 -16.79 9.70
C GLN A 150 5.05 -17.87 8.64
N LEU A 151 3.82 -18.06 8.15
CA LEU A 151 3.51 -18.99 7.07
C LEU A 151 4.26 -18.61 5.78
N LEU A 152 4.33 -17.32 5.44
CA LEU A 152 5.11 -16.85 4.30
C LEU A 152 6.62 -17.03 4.51
N LYS A 153 7.15 -16.86 5.74
CA LYS A 153 8.55 -17.20 6.06
C LYS A 153 8.84 -18.68 5.87
N TYR A 154 7.88 -19.53 6.22
CA TYR A 154 8.01 -20.97 6.11
C TYR A 154 7.91 -21.44 4.65
N LEU A 155 6.98 -20.86 3.88
CA LEU A 155 6.77 -21.20 2.47
C LEU A 155 7.93 -20.69 1.59
N PHE A 156 8.48 -19.52 1.90
CA PHE A 156 9.59 -18.89 1.19
C PHE A 156 10.74 -18.59 2.17
N PRO A 157 11.58 -19.60 2.48
CA PRO A 157 12.67 -19.44 3.43
C PRO A 157 13.80 -18.55 2.87
N GLU A 158 14.00 -18.56 1.55
CA GLU A 158 15.03 -17.80 0.86
C GLU A 158 14.71 -16.29 0.84
N GLU A 159 15.64 -15.49 1.35
CA GLU A 159 15.47 -14.03 1.43
C GLU A 159 15.41 -13.36 0.05
N GLU A 160 16.22 -13.83 -0.89
CA GLU A 160 16.27 -13.32 -2.27
C GLU A 160 14.93 -13.53 -2.98
N LEU A 161 14.37 -14.74 -2.89
CA LEU A 161 13.08 -15.07 -3.50
C LEU A 161 11.94 -14.23 -2.89
N ARG A 162 11.97 -13.95 -1.59
CA ARG A 162 10.98 -13.05 -0.98
C ARG A 162 11.10 -11.62 -1.49
N LEU A 163 12.31 -11.13 -1.74
CA LEU A 163 12.53 -9.78 -2.29
C LEU A 163 12.02 -9.69 -3.72
N GLU A 164 12.30 -10.69 -4.54
CA GLU A 164 11.81 -10.78 -5.92
C GLU A 164 10.29 -10.84 -5.97
N LEU A 165 9.66 -11.70 -5.16
CA LEU A 165 8.20 -11.74 -5.05
C LEU A 165 7.64 -10.39 -4.63
N SER A 166 8.23 -9.74 -3.61
CA SER A 166 7.78 -8.42 -3.16
C SER A 166 7.90 -7.37 -4.26
N PHE A 167 8.95 -7.41 -5.07
CA PHE A 167 9.09 -6.54 -6.24
C PHE A 167 7.99 -6.78 -7.28
N ILE A 168 7.76 -8.04 -7.65
CA ILE A 168 6.74 -8.43 -8.62
C ILE A 168 5.33 -8.04 -8.13
N PHE A 169 5.00 -8.31 -6.87
CA PHE A 169 3.71 -7.93 -6.30
C PHE A 169 3.51 -6.41 -6.25
N ASN A 170 4.55 -5.62 -5.96
CA ASN A 170 4.46 -4.16 -6.05
C ASN A 170 4.19 -3.68 -7.48
N LEU A 171 4.81 -4.32 -8.47
CA LEU A 171 4.57 -4.00 -9.88
C LEU A 171 3.12 -4.31 -10.26
N PHE A 172 2.56 -5.44 -9.83
CA PHE A 172 1.14 -5.76 -10.03
C PHE A 172 0.20 -4.77 -9.34
N VAL A 173 0.52 -4.34 -8.11
CA VAL A 173 -0.24 -3.31 -7.39
C VAL A 173 -0.25 -1.99 -8.18
N CYS A 174 0.90 -1.53 -8.68
CA CYS A 174 1.00 -0.34 -9.52
C CYS A 174 0.16 -0.46 -10.80
N ILE A 175 0.30 -1.56 -11.53
CA ILE A 175 -0.45 -1.78 -12.77
C ILE A 175 -1.96 -1.81 -12.48
N THR A 176 -2.38 -2.48 -11.41
CA THR A 176 -3.80 -2.57 -11.05
C THR A 176 -4.35 -1.21 -10.63
N GLY A 177 -3.59 -0.41 -9.87
CA GLY A 177 -3.95 0.97 -9.52
C GLY A 177 -4.10 1.85 -10.77
N PHE A 178 -3.19 1.73 -11.73
CA PHE A 178 -3.26 2.45 -13.01
C PHE A 178 -4.45 2.02 -13.87
N ILE A 179 -4.72 0.72 -13.96
CA ILE A 179 -5.89 0.18 -14.69
C ILE A 179 -7.19 0.65 -14.03
N ALA A 180 -7.24 0.69 -12.69
CA ALA A 180 -8.41 1.16 -11.96
C ALA A 180 -8.76 2.62 -12.31
N THR A 181 -7.76 3.50 -12.42
CA THR A 181 -7.98 4.90 -12.84
C THR A 181 -8.34 5.05 -14.30
N ALA A 182 -7.68 4.30 -15.20
CA ALA A 182 -7.99 4.34 -16.63
C ALA A 182 -9.42 3.83 -16.92
N SER A 183 -9.86 2.81 -16.17
CA SER A 183 -11.22 2.28 -16.28
C SER A 183 -12.27 3.25 -15.73
N ALA A 184 -11.94 4.03 -14.70
CA ALA A 184 -12.85 5.03 -14.13
C ALA A 184 -13.05 6.24 -15.06
N GLU A 185 -12.02 6.65 -15.80
CA GLU A 185 -12.11 7.76 -16.75
C GLU A 185 -12.90 7.40 -18.00
N THR A 186 -12.71 6.19 -18.52
CA THR A 186 -13.39 5.69 -19.74
C THR A 186 -14.89 5.41 -19.53
N VAL A 187 -15.30 5.02 -18.32
CA VAL A 187 -16.71 4.70 -18.01
C VAL A 187 -17.52 5.94 -17.62
N TYR A 188 -16.92 6.91 -16.90
CA TYR A 188 -17.67 8.01 -16.28
C TYR A 188 -17.41 9.39 -16.91
N SER A 189 -16.54 9.51 -17.91
CA SER A 189 -16.31 10.79 -18.59
C SER A 189 -15.96 10.66 -20.08
N PRO A 190 -16.91 10.24 -20.94
CA PRO A 190 -16.71 10.30 -22.40
C PRO A 190 -16.49 11.74 -22.92
N GLN A 191 -16.81 12.79 -22.14
CA GLN A 191 -16.68 14.20 -22.52
C GLN A 191 -15.34 14.87 -22.13
N ARG A 192 -14.52 14.27 -21.25
CA ARG A 192 -13.21 14.86 -20.86
C ARG A 192 -12.11 14.67 -21.92
N LEU A 193 -12.37 13.90 -22.96
CA LEU A 193 -11.45 13.66 -24.07
C LEU A 193 -11.19 14.90 -24.96
N GLU A 194 -11.99 15.96 -24.84
CA GLU A 194 -11.87 17.12 -25.75
C GLU A 194 -10.85 18.18 -25.27
N HIS A 195 -10.56 18.30 -23.97
CA HIS A 195 -9.61 19.29 -23.46
C HIS A 195 -8.75 18.75 -22.31
N PRO A 196 -7.49 18.36 -22.55
CA PRO A 196 -6.56 18.02 -21.47
C PRO A 196 -6.37 19.25 -20.57
N ASP A 197 -6.48 19.07 -19.25
CA ASP A 197 -6.26 20.15 -18.29
C ASP A 197 -4.74 20.46 -18.20
N ILE A 198 -4.28 21.33 -19.10
CA ILE A 198 -2.87 21.70 -19.29
C ILE A 198 -2.24 22.19 -17.97
N ARG A 199 -3.04 22.74 -17.05
CA ARG A 199 -2.57 23.18 -15.73
C ARG A 199 -2.13 22.01 -14.87
N ALA A 200 -2.93 20.95 -14.80
CA ALA A 200 -2.57 19.73 -14.05
C ALA A 200 -1.31 19.08 -14.65
N LEU A 201 -1.21 19.06 -15.98
CA LEU A 201 -0.02 18.54 -16.68
C LEU A 201 1.23 19.37 -16.38
N LEU A 202 1.14 20.70 -16.40
CA LEU A 202 2.24 21.60 -16.03
C LEU A 202 2.68 21.41 -14.57
N ILE A 203 1.73 21.26 -13.65
CA ILE A 203 2.04 21.00 -12.23
C ILE A 203 2.77 19.67 -12.08
N GLY A 204 2.27 18.59 -12.71
CA GLY A 204 2.91 17.28 -12.70
C GLY A 204 4.33 17.31 -13.28
N LEU A 205 4.53 18.02 -14.39
CA LEU A 205 5.84 18.15 -15.05
C LEU A 205 6.81 18.99 -14.22
N CYS A 206 6.34 20.06 -13.58
CA CYS A 206 7.13 20.87 -12.67
C CYS A 206 7.56 20.06 -11.44
N LEU A 207 6.63 19.29 -10.86
CA LEU A 207 6.87 18.45 -9.70
C LEU A 207 7.88 17.34 -10.04
N PHE A 208 7.71 16.64 -11.16
CA PHE A 208 8.65 15.63 -11.66
C PHE A 208 10.06 16.22 -11.88
N SER A 209 10.15 17.37 -12.55
CA SER A 209 11.42 18.04 -12.80
C SER A 209 12.12 18.46 -11.50
N SER A 210 11.35 18.94 -10.52
CA SER A 210 11.89 19.32 -9.20
C SER A 210 12.49 18.11 -8.46
N LEU A 211 11.78 16.97 -8.41
CA LEU A 211 12.29 15.74 -7.78
C LEU A 211 13.53 15.22 -8.52
N PHE A 212 13.53 15.32 -9.85
CA PHE A 212 14.68 14.89 -10.67
C PHE A 212 15.92 15.74 -10.38
N ILE A 213 15.77 17.07 -10.29
CA ILE A 213 16.89 17.99 -9.97
C ILE A 213 17.40 17.76 -8.54
N ILE A 214 16.50 17.54 -7.58
CA ILE A 214 16.88 17.22 -6.19
C ILE A 214 17.64 15.89 -6.14
N GLY A 215 17.11 14.85 -6.79
CA GLY A 215 17.75 13.54 -6.88
C GLY A 215 19.13 13.60 -7.53
N TYR A 216 19.25 14.32 -8.65
CA TYR A 216 20.52 14.53 -9.35
C TYR A 216 21.54 15.31 -8.52
N SER A 217 21.10 16.39 -7.85
CA SER A 217 21.96 17.21 -7.01
C SER A 217 22.50 16.44 -5.81
N ILE A 218 21.67 15.61 -5.17
CA ILE A 218 22.08 14.72 -4.08
C ILE A 218 23.06 13.65 -4.59
N GLY A 219 22.81 13.09 -5.78
CA GLY A 219 23.70 12.13 -6.43
C GLY A 219 25.08 12.72 -6.73
N LYS A 220 25.13 13.92 -7.31
CA LYS A 220 26.37 14.64 -7.62
C LYS A 220 27.14 15.05 -6.37
N TYR A 221 26.45 15.51 -5.32
CA TYR A 221 27.08 15.85 -4.04
C TYR A 221 27.72 14.62 -3.36
N ARG A 222 27.06 13.45 -3.44
CA ARG A 222 27.62 12.19 -2.93
C ARG A 222 28.83 11.69 -3.71
N GLN A 223 28.86 11.86 -5.03
CA GLN A 223 30.03 11.48 -5.85
C GLN A 223 31.24 12.37 -5.54
N ASN A 224 31.06 13.68 -5.42
CA ASN A 224 32.16 14.59 -5.07
C ASN A 224 32.77 14.29 -3.68
N LYS A 225 31.97 13.81 -2.72
CA LYS A 225 32.47 13.43 -1.39
C LYS A 225 33.30 12.14 -1.37
N LYS A 226 33.15 11.25 -2.37
CA LYS A 226 33.94 10.02 -2.50
C LYS A 226 35.27 10.23 -3.24
N VAL A 227 35.43 11.34 -3.98
CA VAL A 227 36.65 11.66 -4.75
C VAL A 227 37.69 12.43 -3.90
N ASN A 228 37.29 12.93 -2.73
CA ASN A 228 38.13 13.72 -1.81
C ASN A 228 38.62 12.94 -0.57
N ILE A 229 38.63 11.60 -0.63
CA ILE A 229 39.28 10.68 0.33
C ILE A 229 40.24 9.82 -0.47
#